data_AF-W4M805-F1
#
_entry.id   AF-W4M805-F1
#
_cell.length_a   1.000
_cell.length_b   1.000
_cell.length_c   1.000
_cell.angle_alpha   90.00
_cell.angle_beta   90.00
_cell.angle_gamma   90.00
#
_symmetry.space_group_name_H-M   'P 1'
#
loop_
_entity.id
_entity.type
_entity.pdbx_description
1 polymer ?
#
loop_
_entity_poly.entity_id
_entity_poly.type
_entity_poly.pdbx_seq_one_letter_code
_entity_poly.pdbx_strand_id
1 'polypeptide(L)'
;MNEKPTIKRSAADRQTGKTNWQQVDALSEAEIEEAARSDPDAQPTEAGFWENATLQMPEPKQLIALLVDREVLDWYKHKGKGYQTRMNAVLRAYMEAHRQAEDRPAS
;
A
#
# COMPACT_ATOMS: atom_id res chain seq x y z
N MET A 1 11.90 -19.09 -10.28
CA MET A 1 11.49 -17.67 -10.36
C MET A 1 10.07 -17.67 -10.90
N ASN A 2 9.07 -17.33 -10.08
CA ASN A 2 7.68 -17.22 -10.54
C ASN A 2 7.28 -15.74 -10.55
N GLU A 3 7.33 -15.14 -11.74
CA GLU A 3 6.76 -13.83 -12.01
C GLU A 3 5.23 -13.94 -11.87
N LYS A 4 4.65 -13.08 -11.02
CA LYS A 4 3.19 -12.99 -10.87
C LYS A 4 2.61 -12.51 -12.21
N PRO A 5 1.51 -13.08 -12.70
CA PRO A 5 0.94 -12.66 -13.99
C PRO A 5 0.44 -11.22 -13.88
N THR A 6 1.04 -10.32 -14.66
CA THR A 6 0.54 -8.96 -14.86
C THR A 6 -0.80 -9.05 -15.60
N ILE A 7 -1.90 -8.77 -14.90
CA ILE A 7 -3.24 -8.75 -15.50
C ILE A 7 -3.31 -7.54 -16.44
N LYS A 8 -3.28 -7.80 -17.75
CA LYS A 8 -3.58 -6.80 -18.77
C LYS A 8 -5.10 -6.72 -18.92
N ARG A 9 -5.71 -5.59 -18.54
CA ARG A 9 -7.12 -5.29 -18.83
C ARG A 9 -7.19 -4.30 -19.97
N SER A 10 -8.02 -4.60 -20.96
CA SER A 10 -8.31 -3.70 -22.08
C SER A 10 -9.55 -2.87 -21.79
N ALA A 11 -9.76 -1.78 -22.53
CA ALA A 11 -11.00 -1.00 -22.44
C ALA A 11 -12.25 -1.84 -22.77
N ALA A 12 -12.10 -2.92 -23.56
CA ALA A 12 -13.15 -3.89 -23.87
C ALA A 12 -13.48 -4.83 -22.70
N ASP A 13 -12.57 -4.98 -21.72
CA ASP A 13 -12.79 -5.76 -20.50
C ASP A 13 -13.47 -4.96 -19.38
N ARG A 14 -13.93 -3.73 -19.66
CA ARG A 14 -14.71 -2.92 -18.71
C ARG A 14 -16.00 -3.67 -18.38
N GLN A 15 -15.98 -4.37 -17.26
CA GLN A 15 -17.07 -5.17 -16.74
C GLN A 15 -18.35 -4.32 -16.66
N THR A 16 -19.47 -4.93 -17.02
CA THR A 16 -20.84 -4.40 -17.01
C THR A 16 -21.31 -4.07 -15.58
N GLY A 17 -20.72 -3.03 -14.99
CA GLY A 17 -21.19 -2.42 -13.75
C GLY A 17 -22.37 -1.49 -13.99
N LYS A 18 -22.92 -0.89 -12.93
CA LYS A 18 -23.99 0.12 -13.00
C LYS A 18 -23.52 1.48 -13.57
N THR A 19 -22.28 1.54 -14.05
CA THR A 19 -21.66 2.78 -14.52
C THR A 19 -22.05 3.05 -15.96
N ASN A 20 -22.56 4.25 -16.23
CA ASN A 20 -22.85 4.72 -17.57
C ASN A 20 -21.57 5.21 -18.26
N TRP A 21 -20.89 4.31 -18.97
CA TRP A 21 -19.63 4.62 -19.65
C TRP A 21 -19.76 5.60 -20.81
N GLN A 22 -20.91 5.62 -21.50
CA GLN A 22 -21.16 6.58 -22.58
C GLN A 22 -21.18 8.02 -22.07
N GLN A 23 -21.71 8.23 -20.87
CA GLN A 23 -21.70 9.55 -20.23
C GLN A 23 -20.30 9.95 -19.77
N VAL A 24 -19.51 9.00 -19.27
CA VAL A 24 -18.11 9.26 -18.85
C VAL A 24 -17.23 9.62 -20.06
N ASP A 25 -17.38 8.92 -21.18
CA ASP A 25 -16.61 9.20 -22.39
C ASP A 25 -17.02 10.51 -23.08
N ALA A 26 -18.22 11.05 -22.78
CA ALA A 26 -18.72 12.31 -23.32
C ALA A 26 -18.38 13.54 -22.46
N LEU A 27 -17.90 13.35 -21.23
CA LEU A 27 -17.51 14.45 -20.34
C LEU A 27 -16.27 15.16 -20.88
N SER A 28 -16.32 16.48 -20.93
CA SER A 28 -15.16 17.28 -21.33
C SER A 28 -14.15 17.43 -20.20
N GLU A 29 -12.89 17.68 -20.56
CA GLU A 29 -11.79 17.90 -19.61
C GLU A 29 -12.12 19.03 -18.60
N ALA A 30 -12.78 20.09 -19.06
CA ALA A 30 -13.16 21.23 -18.22
C ALA A 30 -14.25 20.88 -17.20
N GLU A 31 -15.21 20.03 -17.57
CA GLU A 31 -16.25 19.55 -16.64
C GLU A 31 -15.66 18.59 -15.61
N ILE A 32 -14.69 17.77 -16.00
CA ILE A 32 -13.96 16.88 -15.08
C ILE A 32 -13.17 17.71 -14.05
N GLU A 33 -12.47 18.74 -14.51
CA GLU A 33 -11.67 19.62 -13.65
C GLU A 33 -12.55 20.40 -12.66
N GLU A 34 -13.70 20.91 -13.09
CA GLU A 34 -14.64 21.60 -12.20
C GLU A 34 -15.31 20.64 -11.21
N ALA A 35 -15.64 19.42 -11.64
CA ALA A 35 -16.15 18.38 -10.75
C ALA A 35 -15.10 17.99 -9.68
N ALA A 36 -13.83 17.84 -10.07
CA ALA A 36 -12.74 17.55 -9.13
C ALA A 36 -12.50 18.70 -8.14
N ARG A 37 -12.56 19.95 -8.60
CA ARG A 37 -12.39 21.13 -7.72
C ARG A 37 -13.53 21.31 -6.73
N SER A 38 -14.76 21.00 -7.14
CA SER A 38 -15.95 21.12 -6.29
C SER A 38 -16.13 19.94 -5.31
N ASP A 39 -15.43 18.82 -5.53
CA ASP A 39 -15.42 17.67 -4.64
C ASP A 39 -14.36 17.82 -3.52
N PRO A 40 -14.77 17.95 -2.24
CA PRO A 40 -13.83 18.08 -1.13
C PRO A 40 -12.86 16.91 -0.97
N ASP A 41 -13.24 15.70 -1.39
CA ASP A 41 -12.45 14.46 -1.27
C ASP A 41 -11.54 14.21 -2.49
N ALA A 42 -11.77 14.89 -3.61
CA ALA A 42 -11.07 14.68 -4.87
C ALA A 42 -10.39 15.95 -5.43
N GLN A 43 -10.09 16.91 -4.54
CA GLN A 43 -9.41 18.15 -4.93
C GLN A 43 -8.12 17.86 -5.73
N PRO A 44 -7.87 18.60 -6.84
CA PRO A 44 -6.65 18.46 -7.61
C PRO A 44 -5.40 18.64 -6.74
N THR A 45 -4.40 17.78 -6.92
CA THR A 45 -3.11 17.94 -6.21
C THR A 45 -2.22 18.90 -6.99
N GLU A 46 -1.94 20.07 -6.41
CA GLU A 46 -1.04 21.06 -7.02
C GLU A 46 0.43 20.63 -6.93
N ALA A 47 1.31 21.24 -7.74
CA ALA A 47 2.74 20.93 -7.72
C ALA A 47 3.38 21.07 -6.31
N GLY A 48 2.95 22.06 -5.53
CA GLY A 48 3.41 22.28 -4.16
C GLY A 48 3.04 21.14 -3.18
N PHE A 49 1.97 20.40 -3.45
CA PHE A 49 1.60 19.22 -2.66
C PHE A 49 2.68 18.13 -2.73
N TRP A 50 3.34 18.01 -3.88
CA TRP A 50 4.35 16.99 -4.14
C TRP A 50 5.77 17.40 -3.68
N GLU A 51 6.02 18.68 -3.38
CA GLU A 51 7.35 19.17 -2.98
C GLU A 51 7.89 18.50 -1.71
N ASN A 52 7.01 18.16 -0.76
CA ASN A 52 7.37 17.49 0.50
C ASN A 52 6.96 16.01 0.53
N ALA A 53 6.44 15.48 -0.58
CA ALA A 53 5.99 14.10 -0.64
C ALA A 53 7.21 13.17 -0.64
N THR A 54 7.34 12.35 0.41
CA THR A 54 8.41 11.35 0.47
C THR A 54 8.00 10.12 -0.33
N LEU A 55 8.67 9.85 -1.45
CA LEU A 55 8.47 8.63 -2.22
C LEU A 55 8.99 7.43 -1.41
N GLN A 56 8.09 6.66 -0.81
CA GLN A 56 8.43 5.38 -0.19
C GLN A 56 8.23 4.25 -1.20
N MET A 57 9.31 3.74 -1.79
CA MET A 57 9.26 2.46 -2.48
C MET A 57 9.23 1.33 -1.44
N PRO A 58 8.16 0.51 -1.40
CA PRO A 58 8.13 -0.63 -0.50
C PRO A 58 9.13 -1.67 -0.99
N GLU A 59 10.24 -1.82 -0.27
CA GLU A 59 11.17 -2.92 -0.48
C GLU A 59 10.43 -4.26 -0.38
N PRO A 60 10.64 -5.19 -1.34
CA PRO A 60 9.98 -6.48 -1.31
C PRO A 60 10.45 -7.27 -0.08
N LYS A 61 9.49 -7.79 0.69
CA LYS A 61 9.79 -8.66 1.83
C LYS A 61 10.50 -9.92 1.33
N GLN A 62 11.65 -10.23 1.92
CA GLN A 62 12.34 -11.48 1.66
C GLN A 62 11.61 -12.64 2.34
N LEU A 63 11.29 -13.69 1.57
CA LEU A 63 10.72 -14.92 2.13
C LEU A 63 11.86 -15.77 2.71
N ILE A 64 11.79 -16.03 4.01
CA ILE A 64 12.73 -16.90 4.73
C ILE A 64 11.97 -18.01 5.45
N ALA A 65 12.64 -19.15 5.67
CA ALA A 65 12.16 -20.17 6.59
C ALA A 65 12.63 -19.79 8.00
N LEU A 66 11.69 -19.44 8.88
CA LEU A 66 11.94 -19.15 10.29
C LEU A 66 11.22 -20.18 11.13
N LEU A 67 11.93 -20.77 12.10
CA LEU A 67 11.32 -21.61 13.12
C LEU A 67 10.71 -20.72 14.20
N VAL A 68 9.43 -20.94 14.49
CA VAL A 68 8.67 -20.20 15.51
C VAL A 68 7.91 -21.22 16.35
N ASP A 69 7.85 -21.00 17.66
CA ASP A 69 7.09 -21.85 18.56
C ASP A 69 5.62 -21.92 18.14
N ARG A 70 5.06 -23.13 18.27
CA ARG A 70 3.69 -23.41 17.84
C ARG A 70 2.68 -22.49 18.53
N GLU A 71 2.81 -22.29 19.83
CA GLU A 71 1.88 -21.46 20.61
C GLU A 71 1.88 -20.00 20.16
N VAL A 72 3.06 -19.46 19.84
CA VAL A 72 3.22 -18.10 19.31
C VAL A 72 2.55 -17.99 17.95
N LEU A 73 2.80 -18.95 17.06
CA LEU A 73 2.20 -18.97 15.73
C LEU A 73 0.66 -19.06 15.81
N ASP A 74 0.14 -19.92 16.67
CA ASP A 74 -1.29 -20.13 16.86
C ASP A 74 -1.96 -18.86 17.44
N TRP A 75 -1.32 -18.18 18.39
CA TRP A 75 -1.80 -16.90 18.93
C TRP A 75 -1.92 -15.82 17.85
N TYR A 76 -0.91 -15.70 16.97
CA TYR A 76 -0.94 -14.72 15.88
C TYR A 76 -1.99 -15.08 14.81
N LYS A 77 -2.13 -16.36 14.48
CA LYS A 77 -3.15 -16.85 13.54
C LYS A 77 -4.58 -16.61 14.04
N HIS A 78 -4.82 -16.75 15.35
CA HIS A 78 -6.14 -16.50 15.94
C HIS A 78 -6.63 -15.07 15.74
N LYS A 79 -5.73 -14.10 15.58
CA LYS A 79 -6.07 -12.69 15.27
C LYS A 79 -6.53 -12.47 13.82
N GLY A 80 -6.59 -13.52 13.00
CA GLY A 80 -7.11 -13.49 11.63
C GLY A 80 -6.09 -13.07 10.57
N LYS A 81 -6.62 -12.65 9.41
CA LYS A 81 -5.82 -12.29 8.22
C LYS A 81 -4.77 -11.23 8.57
N GLY A 82 -3.57 -11.40 8.03
CA GLY A 82 -2.44 -10.47 8.25
C GLY A 82 -1.55 -10.80 9.44
N TYR A 83 -1.68 -12.00 10.05
CA TYR A 83 -0.82 -12.44 11.16
C TYR A 83 0.69 -12.29 10.87
N GLN A 84 1.14 -12.63 9.65
CA GLN A 84 2.54 -12.46 9.23
C GLN A 84 2.98 -10.99 9.23
N THR A 85 2.09 -10.06 8.86
CA THR A 85 2.39 -8.62 8.88
C THR A 85 2.54 -8.12 10.30
N ARG A 86 1.71 -8.61 11.23
CA ARG A 86 1.83 -8.30 12.66
C ARG A 86 3.11 -8.86 13.26
N MET A 87 3.47 -10.12 12.97
CA MET A 87 4.74 -10.69 13.40
C MET A 87 5.93 -9.86 12.89
N ASN A 88 5.93 -9.49 11.61
CA ASN A 88 6.98 -8.65 11.04
C ASN A 88 7.06 -7.26 11.68
N ALA A 89 5.92 -6.66 12.04
CA ALA A 89 5.91 -5.37 12.74
C ALA A 89 6.57 -5.44 14.12
N VAL A 90 6.35 -6.54 14.87
CA VAL A 90 7.02 -6.75 16.17
C VAL A 90 8.52 -6.96 16.01
N LEU A 91 8.94 -7.77 15.03
CA LEU A 91 10.37 -7.94 14.74
C LEU A 91 11.04 -6.62 14.35
N ARG A 92 10.35 -5.78 13.57
CA ARG A 92 10.84 -4.44 13.21
C ARG A 92 10.96 -3.52 14.42
N ALA A 93 9.93 -3.45 15.26
CA ALA A 93 9.95 -2.63 16.46
C ALA A 93 11.08 -3.04 17.42
N TYR A 94 11.32 -4.35 17.56
CA TYR A 94 12.44 -4.87 18.34
C TYR A 94 13.79 -4.45 17.74
N MET A 95 13.99 -4.63 16.44
CA MET A 95 15.20 -4.22 15.73
C MET A 95 15.46 -2.71 15.89
N GLU A 96 14.44 -1.87 15.69
CA GLU A 96 14.57 -0.40 15.80
C GLU A 96 14.93 0.03 17.22
N ALA A 97 14.33 -0.59 18.25
CA ALA A 97 14.63 -0.30 19.64
C ALA A 97 16.08 -0.66 20.01
N HIS A 98 16.63 -1.73 19.44
CA HIS A 98 18.01 -2.18 19.74
C HIS A 98 19.05 -1.46 18.89
N ARG A 99 18.72 -1.05 17.66
CA ARG A 99 19.62 -0.26 16.82
C ARG A 99 19.98 1.08 17.47
N GLN A 100 19.02 1.73 18.14
CA GLN A 100 19.27 2.98 18.87
C GLN A 100 20.20 2.81 20.08
N ALA A 101 20.29 1.61 20.65
CA ALA A 101 21.18 1.31 21.77
C ALA A 101 22.61 1.00 21.31
N GLU A 102 22.77 0.38 20.14
CA GLU A 102 24.07 0.06 19.54
C GLU A 102 24.76 1.29 18.92
N ASP A 103 24.00 2.25 18.39
CA ASP A 103 24.52 3.48 17.79
C ASP A 103 24.94 4.57 18.82
N ARG A 104 24.83 4.32 20.14
CA ARG A 104 25.35 5.23 21.17
C ARG A 104 26.82 4.87 21.44
N PRO A 105 27.82 5.66 21.00
CA PRO A 105 29.21 5.37 21.35
C PRO A 105 29.34 5.44 22.87
N ALA A 106 29.99 4.42 23.44
CA ALA A 106 30.39 4.42 24.84
C ALA A 106 31.17 5.72 25.12
N SER A 107 30.63 6.53 26.05
CA SER A 107 31.33 7.72 26.58
C SER A 107 32.52 7.33 27.44
#